data_AF-F8GD40-F1
#
_entry.id   AF-F8GD40-F1
#
_cell.length_a   1.000
_cell.length_b   1.000
_cell.length_c   1.000
_cell.angle_alpha   90.00
_cell.angle_beta   90.00
_cell.angle_gamma   90.00
#
_symmetry.space_group_name_H-M   'P 1'
#
loop_
_entity.id
_entity.type
_entity.pdbx_description
1 polymer ?
#
loop_
_entity_poly.entity_id
_entity_poly.type
_entity_poly.pdbx_seq_one_letter_code
_entity_poly.pdbx_strand_id
1 'polypeptide(L)'
;MKPRVQIWERATRRAPIGLSLWDAVTATHLLNGLEIDVVARARPQSRTRAFVNRSGIYCAMGLPRLRDFELGNDEDDVEIWRTALRHYRVEVRDPSDRFQPFTFDADLPVRGLFNWTSPIKSLILPTDNGSPPASMVGHIPLFSKPSRQVPGTFAVVRSQLRENGTDRPAAWCLLTVSIDKIVRGVGVADKEGRVVIIFPYPERPRPVLTSPLSAINDFRWNIELAAYYVPQPATILAPDIPDLAAILGQSDSPCTIFPETSQLEIEYGKSLTVRSQDSSFLFVNTV
;
A
#
# COMPACT_ATOMS: atom_id res chain seq x y z
N MET A 1 46.31 -21.19 14.88
CA MET A 1 46.60 -19.86 15.49
C MET A 1 45.66 -18.86 14.83
N LYS A 2 44.58 -18.42 15.50
CA LYS A 2 43.61 -17.46 14.94
C LYS A 2 44.17 -16.04 15.05
N PRO A 3 44.16 -15.21 13.98
CA PRO A 3 44.64 -13.84 14.05
C PRO A 3 43.79 -13.03 15.02
N ARG A 4 44.46 -12.25 15.87
CA ARG A 4 43.87 -11.38 16.88
C ARG A 4 43.55 -10.05 16.20
N VAL A 5 42.28 -9.82 15.85
CA VAL A 5 41.84 -8.54 15.28
C VAL A 5 41.74 -7.52 16.41
N GLN A 6 42.56 -6.46 16.37
CA GLN A 6 42.51 -5.35 17.31
C GLN A 6 41.66 -4.23 16.69
N ILE A 7 40.51 -3.93 17.29
CA ILE A 7 39.62 -2.84 16.87
C ILE A 7 40.12 -1.56 17.54
N TRP A 8 40.54 -0.57 16.74
CA TRP A 8 41.09 0.69 17.24
C TRP A 8 40.03 1.78 17.42
N GLU A 9 38.99 1.77 16.58
CA GLU A 9 37.92 2.77 16.62
C GLU A 9 36.59 2.12 16.23
N ARG A 10 35.53 2.47 16.95
CA ARG A 10 34.15 2.06 16.64
C ARG A 10 33.32 3.32 16.45
N ALA A 11 33.14 3.74 15.20
CA ALA A 11 32.21 4.81 14.87
C ALA A 11 30.78 4.24 14.80
N THR A 12 29.94 4.63 15.74
CA THR A 12 28.50 4.36 15.68
C THR A 12 27.82 5.56 15.01
N ARG A 13 26.93 5.31 14.05
CA ARG A 13 26.11 6.35 13.44
C ARG A 13 24.65 6.07 13.71
N ARG A 14 23.89 7.12 14.00
CA ARG A 14 22.44 7.00 14.18
C ARG A 14 21.75 7.03 12.83
N ALA A 15 20.81 6.12 12.62
CA ALA A 15 19.90 6.19 11.49
C ALA A 15 18.78 7.19 11.81
N PRO A 16 18.62 8.29 11.04
CA PRO A 16 17.51 9.21 11.22
C PRO A 16 16.14 8.60 10.95
N ILE A 17 16.08 7.51 10.16
CA ILE A 17 14.84 6.86 9.76
C ILE A 17 15.07 5.36 9.50
N GLY A 18 14.11 4.55 9.94
CA GLY A 18 13.93 3.17 9.50
C GLY A 18 12.51 2.97 8.99
N LEU A 19 12.35 2.56 7.74
CA LEU A 19 11.05 2.34 7.10
C LEU A 19 10.78 0.84 6.96
N SER A 20 9.57 0.45 7.37
CA SER A 20 9.03 -0.89 7.21
C SER A 20 7.81 -0.81 6.30
N LEU A 21 7.91 -1.42 5.11
CA LEU A 21 6.85 -1.39 4.09
C LEU A 21 6.16 -2.74 4.03
N TRP A 22 4.84 -2.70 3.94
CA TRP A 22 3.99 -3.86 4.15
C TRP A 22 3.16 -4.15 2.90
N ASP A 23 3.25 -5.38 2.40
CA ASP A 23 2.39 -5.82 1.31
C ASP A 23 0.98 -6.08 1.82
N ALA A 24 0.02 -5.26 1.37
CA ALA A 24 -1.38 -5.35 1.77
C ALA A 24 -2.03 -6.69 1.37
N VAL A 25 -1.48 -7.39 0.38
CA VAL A 25 -2.03 -8.67 -0.12
C VAL A 25 -1.61 -9.84 0.77
N THR A 26 -0.30 -10.00 1.01
CA THR A 26 0.25 -11.16 1.73
C THR A 26 0.35 -10.93 3.23
N ALA A 27 0.09 -9.70 3.69
CA ALA A 27 0.35 -9.27 5.05
C ALA A 27 1.78 -9.59 5.50
N THR A 28 2.76 -9.28 4.65
CA THR A 28 4.18 -9.48 4.94
C THR A 28 5.00 -8.21 4.73
N HIS A 29 6.10 -8.13 5.47
CA HIS A 29 7.08 -7.07 5.28
C HIS A 29 7.90 -7.31 4.02
N LEU A 30 8.03 -6.29 3.17
CA LEU A 30 8.82 -6.38 1.97
C LEU A 30 10.30 -6.12 2.27
N LEU A 31 11.13 -7.15 2.08
CA LEU A 31 12.54 -7.08 2.47
C LEU A 31 13.41 -6.24 1.52
N ASN A 32 13.10 -6.17 0.22
CA ASN A 32 13.92 -5.47 -0.76
C ASN A 32 13.18 -5.18 -2.09
N GLY A 33 13.89 -4.52 -3.02
CA GLY A 33 13.46 -4.31 -4.40
C GLY A 33 12.68 -3.02 -4.63
N LEU A 34 12.51 -2.17 -3.60
CA LEU A 34 11.97 -0.83 -3.76
C LEU A 34 13.08 0.20 -3.88
N GLU A 35 12.78 1.28 -4.59
CA GLU A 35 13.55 2.50 -4.61
C GLU A 35 12.85 3.53 -3.73
N ILE A 36 13.54 3.94 -2.66
CA ILE A 36 13.00 4.91 -1.71
C ILE A 36 13.93 6.12 -1.67
N ASP A 37 13.41 7.27 -2.06
CA ASP A 37 14.10 8.55 -1.98
C ASP A 37 13.52 9.39 -0.84
N VAL A 38 14.38 9.90 0.03
CA VAL A 38 14.01 10.85 1.08
C VAL A 38 14.44 12.24 0.62
N VAL A 39 13.47 13.13 0.49
CA VAL A 39 13.65 14.46 -0.10
C VAL A 39 13.33 15.53 0.93
N ALA A 40 14.25 16.47 1.16
CA ALA A 40 13.99 17.59 2.06
C ALA A 40 12.92 18.50 1.45
N ARG A 41 11.81 18.76 2.15
CA ARG A 41 10.72 19.62 1.63
C ARG A 41 11.21 21.03 1.27
N ALA A 42 12.13 21.57 2.06
CA ALA A 42 12.73 22.88 1.82
C ALA A 42 13.72 22.91 0.63
N ARG A 43 14.19 21.75 0.15
CA ARG A 43 15.15 21.62 -0.96
C ARG A 43 14.85 20.36 -1.78
N PRO A 44 13.84 20.39 -2.67
CA PRO A 44 13.39 19.20 -3.43
C PRO A 44 14.47 18.58 -4.34
N GLN A 45 15.50 19.34 -4.71
CA GLN A 45 16.65 18.86 -5.49
C GLN A 45 17.60 17.98 -4.67
N SER A 46 17.53 18.06 -3.34
CA SER A 46 18.41 17.31 -2.44
C SER A 46 17.73 15.99 -2.05
N ARG A 47 18.00 14.96 -2.85
CA ARG A 47 17.47 13.60 -2.67
C ARG A 47 18.50 12.70 -2.02
N THR A 48 18.07 11.87 -1.07
CA THR A 48 18.90 10.84 -0.44
C THR A 48 18.23 9.49 -0.65
N ARG A 49 18.91 8.59 -1.36
CA ARG A 49 18.45 7.22 -1.59
C ARG A 49 18.59 6.40 -0.31
N ALA A 50 17.52 5.78 0.14
CA ALA A 50 17.56 4.82 1.23
C ALA A 50 18.18 3.49 0.76
N PHE A 51 18.82 2.78 1.68
CA PHE A 51 19.36 1.44 1.48
C PHE A 51 18.71 0.45 2.44
N VAL A 52 18.68 -0.82 2.06
CA VAL A 52 18.12 -1.90 2.87
C VAL A 52 19.19 -2.46 3.80
N ASN A 53 18.87 -2.61 5.08
CA ASN A 53 19.76 -3.27 6.04
C ASN A 53 19.54 -4.80 6.06
N ARG A 54 20.33 -5.54 6.87
CA ARG A 54 20.23 -7.01 6.95
C ARG A 54 18.87 -7.54 7.43
N SER A 55 18.08 -6.71 8.09
CA SER A 55 16.74 -7.04 8.59
C SER A 55 15.64 -6.64 7.60
N GLY A 56 15.98 -6.15 6.40
CA GLY A 56 15.03 -5.70 5.39
C GLY A 56 14.50 -4.28 5.59
N ILE A 57 14.94 -3.57 6.65
CA ILE A 57 14.47 -2.21 6.93
C ILE A 57 15.19 -1.23 6.01
N TYR A 58 14.43 -0.32 5.39
CA TYR A 58 15.00 0.74 4.58
C TYR A 58 15.46 1.90 5.47
N CYS A 59 16.74 2.22 5.40
CA CYS A 59 17.37 3.30 6.17
C CYS A 59 17.92 4.35 5.23
N ALA A 60 17.80 5.62 5.58
CA ALA A 60 18.47 6.71 4.87
C ALA A 60 19.49 7.37 5.81
N MET A 61 20.67 7.69 5.28
CA MET A 61 21.77 8.35 6.00
C MET A 61 22.28 9.52 5.17
N GLY A 62 22.96 10.47 5.79
CA GLY A 62 23.42 11.70 5.13
C GLY A 62 22.26 12.60 4.73
N LEU A 63 21.18 12.63 5.52
CA LEU A 63 20.04 13.49 5.21
C LEU A 63 20.42 14.97 5.35
N PRO A 64 19.99 15.85 4.41
CA PRO A 64 20.32 17.28 4.46
C PRO A 64 19.91 17.94 5.78
N ARG A 65 20.86 18.52 6.52
CA ARG A 65 20.66 19.13 7.86
C ARG A 65 20.46 18.13 9.02
N LEU A 66 20.74 16.84 8.82
CA LEU A 66 20.77 15.83 9.88
C LEU A 66 22.15 15.21 10.09
N ARG A 67 23.19 15.68 9.39
CA ARG A 67 24.55 15.14 9.52
C ARG A 67 25.09 15.21 10.94
N ASP A 68 24.89 16.32 11.64
CA ASP A 68 25.37 16.48 13.02
C ASP A 68 24.63 15.55 13.98
N PHE A 69 23.32 15.35 13.74
CA PHE A 69 22.51 14.39 14.47
C PHE A 69 23.00 12.95 14.28
N GLU A 70 23.33 12.56 13.05
CA GLU A 70 23.82 11.21 12.71
C GLU A 70 25.16 10.86 13.38
N LEU A 71 25.99 11.87 13.65
CA LEU A 71 27.34 11.74 14.21
C LEU A 71 27.39 11.93 15.74
N GLY A 72 26.29 12.34 16.37
CA GLY A 72 26.25 12.58 17.82
C GLY A 72 26.33 11.29 18.65
N ASN A 73 26.85 11.39 19.87
CA ASN A 73 27.04 10.24 20.79
C ASN A 73 25.97 10.09 21.89
N ASP A 74 25.22 11.15 22.23
CA ASP A 74 24.13 11.14 23.22
C ASP A 74 22.78 10.59 22.69
N GLU A 75 22.60 9.27 22.64
CA GLU A 75 21.46 8.60 21.97
C GLU A 75 20.09 8.96 22.60
N ASP A 76 20.07 9.27 23.90
CA ASP A 76 18.83 9.44 24.66
C ASP A 76 18.39 10.89 24.90
N ASP A 77 19.19 11.89 24.51
CA ASP A 77 18.88 13.30 24.77
C ASP A 77 17.66 13.78 23.96
N VAL A 78 16.53 13.92 24.64
CA VAL A 78 15.24 14.34 24.07
C VAL A 78 15.33 15.70 23.37
N GLU A 79 16.16 16.63 23.86
CA GLU A 79 16.30 17.97 23.27
C GLU A 79 16.97 17.90 21.90
N ILE A 80 17.98 17.04 21.75
CA ILE A 80 18.66 16.80 20.47
C ILE A 80 17.66 16.26 19.43
N TRP A 81 16.83 15.29 19.80
CA TRP A 81 15.82 14.73 18.90
C TRP A 81 14.79 15.78 18.46
N ARG A 82 14.34 16.65 19.38
CA ARG A 82 13.35 17.69 19.08
C ARG A 82 13.93 18.80 18.20
N THR A 83 15.12 19.28 18.52
CA THR A 83 15.79 20.37 17.77
C THR A 83 16.26 19.94 16.39
N ALA A 84 16.54 18.65 16.20
CA ALA A 84 16.89 18.06 14.90
C ALA A 84 15.68 17.84 13.99
N LEU A 85 14.44 17.95 14.48
CA LEU A 85 13.23 17.62 13.70
C LEU A 85 13.09 18.48 12.44
N ARG A 86 12.92 17.86 11.27
CA ARG A 86 12.72 18.50 9.97
C ARG A 86 11.71 17.71 9.14
N HIS A 87 11.04 18.41 8.24
CA HIS A 87 10.03 17.84 7.36
C HIS A 87 10.64 17.30 6.05
N TYR A 88 10.40 16.03 5.76
CA TYR A 88 10.80 15.36 4.54
C TYR A 88 9.60 14.78 3.82
N ARG A 89 9.75 14.59 2.51
CA ARG A 89 8.86 13.79 1.69
C ARG A 89 9.60 12.52 1.28
N VAL A 90 8.99 11.38 1.53
CA VAL A 90 9.50 10.08 1.11
C VAL A 90 8.79 9.70 -0.17
N GLU A 91 9.54 9.38 -1.22
CA GLU A 91 9.04 8.85 -2.49
C GLU A 91 9.35 7.35 -2.55
N VAL A 92 8.35 6.53 -2.86
CA VAL A 92 8.47 5.08 -2.96
C VAL A 92 8.13 4.64 -4.39
N ARG A 93 9.04 3.90 -5.01
CA ARG A 93 8.89 3.31 -6.35
C ARG A 93 9.29 1.83 -6.32
N ASP A 94 8.70 1.04 -7.19
CA ASP A 94 9.09 -0.36 -7.40
C ASP A 94 9.53 -0.54 -8.86
N PRO A 95 10.84 -0.63 -9.14
CA PRO A 95 11.36 -0.85 -10.50
C PRO A 95 10.90 -2.18 -11.11
N SER A 96 10.53 -3.15 -10.28
CA SER A 96 9.97 -4.43 -10.73
C SER A 96 8.49 -4.35 -11.11
N ASP A 97 7.88 -3.16 -11.01
CA ASP A 97 6.50 -2.88 -11.39
C ASP A 97 5.44 -3.72 -10.65
N ARG A 98 5.72 -4.17 -9.41
CA ARG A 98 4.78 -4.97 -8.61
C ARG A 98 3.84 -4.09 -7.79
N PHE A 99 4.29 -2.92 -7.36
CA PHE A 99 3.54 -2.04 -6.45
C PHE A 99 3.34 -0.63 -7.00
N GLN A 100 2.23 0.00 -6.61
CA GLN A 100 1.89 1.38 -6.99
C GLN A 100 2.91 2.34 -6.37
N PRO A 101 3.37 3.36 -7.13
CA PRO A 101 4.24 4.38 -6.56
C PRO A 101 3.40 5.30 -5.66
N PHE A 102 4.02 5.86 -4.63
CA PHE A 102 3.39 6.88 -3.79
C PHE A 102 4.45 7.70 -3.06
N THR A 103 4.00 8.78 -2.44
CA THR A 103 4.79 9.56 -1.50
C THR A 103 4.07 9.73 -0.17
N PHE A 104 4.79 10.01 0.89
CA PHE A 104 4.21 10.47 2.17
C PHE A 104 5.18 11.41 2.87
N ASP A 105 4.66 12.18 3.82
CA ASP A 105 5.47 13.06 4.64
C ASP A 105 5.97 12.38 5.91
N ALA A 106 7.19 12.73 6.30
CA ALA A 106 7.81 12.22 7.50
C ALA A 106 8.58 13.35 8.21
N ASP A 107 8.34 13.46 9.52
CA ASP A 107 9.09 14.34 10.40
C ASP A 107 10.26 13.55 10.96
N LEU A 108 11.48 13.91 10.56
CA LEU A 108 12.71 13.17 10.87
C LEU A 108 13.65 14.03 11.72
N PRO A 109 14.42 13.44 12.64
CA PRO A 109 14.61 12.00 12.85
C PRO A 109 13.50 11.34 13.69
N VAL A 110 13.28 10.04 13.49
CA VAL A 110 12.36 9.21 14.30
C VAL A 110 13.11 8.13 15.08
N ARG A 111 12.65 7.83 16.29
CA ARG A 111 13.20 6.74 17.11
C ARG A 111 12.67 5.40 16.61
N GLY A 112 13.57 4.50 16.25
CA GLY A 112 13.23 3.15 15.80
C GLY A 112 12.60 3.13 14.40
N LEU A 113 11.53 2.34 14.23
CA LEU A 113 10.79 2.29 12.98
C LEU A 113 9.83 3.47 12.89
N PHE A 114 9.79 4.09 11.72
CA PHE A 114 8.82 5.11 11.39
C PHE A 114 7.41 4.52 11.50
N ASN A 115 6.63 5.05 12.42
CA ASN A 115 5.24 4.68 12.62
C ASN A 115 4.37 5.57 11.74
N TRP A 116 3.85 5.02 10.65
CA TRP A 116 2.99 5.78 9.75
C TRP A 116 1.57 5.85 10.32
N THR A 117 1.20 7.05 10.79
CA THR A 117 -0.14 7.34 11.30
C THR A 117 -1.07 7.62 10.12
N SER A 118 -1.75 6.58 9.63
CA SER A 118 -2.77 6.72 8.58
C SER A 118 -3.91 7.64 9.04
N PRO A 119 -4.48 8.49 8.16
CA PRO A 119 -5.74 9.19 8.45
C PRO A 119 -6.93 8.24 8.54
N ILE A 120 -6.85 7.01 8.01
CA ILE A 120 -7.98 6.07 8.06
C ILE A 120 -8.08 5.45 9.46
N LYS A 121 -9.29 5.51 10.03
CA LYS A 121 -9.73 4.62 11.12
C LYS A 121 -9.86 3.19 10.57
N SER A 122 -8.72 2.52 10.43
CA SER A 122 -8.58 1.08 10.29
C SER A 122 -9.28 0.45 9.07
N LEU A 123 -8.57 0.38 7.93
CA LEU A 123 -8.79 -0.72 6.97
C LEU A 123 -8.33 -2.02 7.66
N ILE A 124 -9.19 -2.60 8.48
CA ILE A 124 -8.93 -3.89 9.13
C ILE A 124 -9.22 -4.95 8.08
N LEU A 125 -8.17 -5.56 7.53
CA LEU A 125 -8.29 -6.77 6.75
C LEU A 125 -8.44 -7.94 7.73
N PRO A 126 -9.57 -8.66 7.73
CA PRO A 126 -9.77 -9.82 8.57
C PRO A 126 -8.89 -10.96 8.06
N THR A 127 -8.12 -11.55 8.97
CA THR A 127 -7.47 -12.84 8.77
C THR A 127 -8.44 -13.92 9.24
N ASP A 128 -8.83 -14.83 8.35
CA ASP A 128 -9.56 -16.02 8.77
C ASP A 128 -8.60 -16.89 9.61
N ASN A 129 -8.99 -17.20 10.85
CA ASN A 129 -8.28 -17.97 11.90
C ASN A 129 -7.30 -17.21 12.82
N GLY A 130 -7.84 -16.61 13.88
CA GLY A 130 -7.30 -16.76 15.25
C GLY A 130 -5.88 -16.27 15.57
N SER A 131 -5.28 -15.41 14.76
CA SER A 131 -4.04 -14.68 15.07
C SER A 131 -4.18 -13.27 14.50
N PRO A 132 -3.71 -12.24 15.24
CA PRO A 132 -4.33 -10.92 15.27
C PRO A 132 -4.56 -10.37 13.86
N PRO A 133 -5.69 -9.66 13.63
CA PRO A 133 -6.00 -9.11 12.33
C PRO A 133 -4.76 -8.39 11.79
N ALA A 134 -4.46 -8.59 10.50
CA ALA A 134 -3.38 -7.89 9.83
C ALA A 134 -3.75 -6.41 9.76
N SER A 135 -3.49 -5.71 10.87
CA SER A 135 -3.76 -4.30 11.01
C SER A 135 -2.70 -3.57 10.21
N MET A 136 -3.13 -2.77 9.24
CA MET A 136 -2.24 -1.85 8.52
C MET A 136 -1.81 -0.67 9.42
N VAL A 137 -2.31 -0.59 10.66
CA VAL A 137 -2.02 0.48 11.61
C VAL A 137 -0.52 0.48 11.93
N GLY A 138 0.11 1.62 11.66
CA GLY A 138 1.53 1.86 11.91
C GLY A 138 2.49 1.28 10.88
N HIS A 139 1.97 0.66 9.82
CA HIS A 139 2.75 0.17 8.69
C HIS A 139 2.50 1.02 7.45
N ILE A 140 3.50 1.15 6.58
CA ILE A 140 3.36 1.83 5.29
C ILE A 140 2.86 0.80 4.27
N PRO A 141 1.62 0.88 3.78
CA PRO A 141 1.09 -0.13 2.88
C PRO A 141 1.55 0.01 1.44
N LEU A 142 1.75 -1.14 0.81
CA LEU A 142 2.02 -1.27 -0.62
C LEU A 142 0.78 -1.83 -1.31
N PHE A 143 0.27 -1.11 -2.30
CA PHE A 143 -0.83 -1.56 -3.14
C PHE A 143 -0.32 -2.16 -4.44
N SER A 144 -0.96 -3.23 -4.89
CA SER A 144 -0.55 -3.96 -6.09
C SER A 144 -0.76 -3.14 -7.36
N LYS A 145 0.21 -3.18 -8.27
CA LYS A 145 0.00 -2.74 -9.66
C LYS A 145 -0.71 -3.82 -10.48
N PRO A 146 -1.45 -3.45 -11.54
CA PRO A 146 -2.08 -4.41 -12.45
C PRO A 146 -1.11 -5.44 -13.06
N SER A 147 0.15 -5.07 -13.27
CA SER A 147 1.25 -5.91 -13.80
C SER A 147 1.82 -6.89 -12.78
N ARG A 148 1.49 -6.76 -11.49
CA ARG A 148 1.96 -7.67 -10.44
C ARG A 148 1.52 -9.10 -10.73
N GLN A 149 2.47 -10.03 -10.70
CA GLN A 149 2.17 -11.45 -10.70
C GLN A 149 1.41 -11.82 -9.42
N VAL A 150 0.31 -12.54 -9.59
CA VAL A 150 -0.57 -12.94 -8.49
C VAL A 150 0.13 -14.04 -7.69
N PRO A 151 0.36 -13.86 -6.37
CA PRO A 151 0.84 -14.93 -5.51
C PRO A 151 -0.12 -16.12 -5.55
N GLY A 152 0.40 -17.35 -5.52
CA GLY A 152 -0.44 -18.55 -5.70
C GLY A 152 -1.61 -18.65 -4.70
N THR A 153 -2.77 -19.12 -5.17
CA THR A 153 -4.03 -19.33 -4.40
C THR A 153 -4.71 -18.06 -3.83
N PHE A 154 -4.63 -16.92 -4.52
CA PHE A 154 -5.39 -15.71 -4.16
C PHE A 154 -6.55 -15.47 -5.12
N ALA A 155 -7.62 -14.85 -4.60
CA ALA A 155 -8.68 -14.27 -5.41
C ALA A 155 -8.18 -12.98 -6.08
N VAL A 156 -8.63 -12.74 -7.31
CA VAL A 156 -8.18 -11.59 -8.10
C VAL A 156 -9.38 -10.91 -8.74
N VAL A 157 -9.54 -9.62 -8.45
CA VAL A 157 -10.51 -8.75 -9.10
C VAL A 157 -9.76 -7.67 -9.87
N ARG A 158 -10.08 -7.50 -11.14
CA ARG A 158 -9.48 -6.50 -12.05
C ARG A 158 -10.55 -5.58 -12.57
N SER A 159 -10.22 -4.31 -12.73
CA SER A 159 -11.09 -3.33 -13.36
C SER A 159 -10.27 -2.18 -13.95
N GLN A 160 -10.88 -1.45 -14.89
CA GLN A 160 -10.38 -0.16 -15.35
C GLN A 160 -11.47 0.89 -15.12
N LEU A 161 -11.18 1.81 -14.21
CA LEU A 161 -12.11 2.79 -13.67
C LEU A 161 -12.08 4.09 -14.48
N ARG A 162 -13.27 4.62 -14.78
CA ARG A 162 -13.44 5.93 -15.39
C ARG A 162 -14.50 6.77 -14.68
N GLU A 163 -14.33 8.07 -14.68
CA GLU A 163 -15.35 9.02 -14.25
C GLU A 163 -16.53 9.00 -15.22
N ASN A 164 -17.74 8.84 -14.69
CA ASN A 164 -18.94 8.95 -15.48
C ASN A 164 -19.11 10.38 -16.04
N GLY A 165 -19.56 10.50 -17.29
CA GLY A 165 -19.79 11.79 -17.95
C GLY A 165 -18.55 12.49 -18.53
N THR A 166 -17.37 12.36 -17.90
CA THR A 166 -16.12 12.92 -18.45
C THR A 166 -15.26 11.88 -19.17
N ASP A 167 -15.51 10.59 -18.91
CA ASP A 167 -14.71 9.46 -19.39
C ASP A 167 -13.22 9.54 -18.99
N ARG A 168 -12.84 10.40 -18.04
CA ARG A 168 -11.45 10.48 -17.58
C ARG A 168 -11.11 9.25 -16.73
N PRO A 169 -9.84 8.79 -16.72
CA PRO A 169 -9.42 7.79 -15.75
C PRO A 169 -9.71 8.24 -14.32
N ALA A 170 -10.33 7.37 -13.51
CA ALA A 170 -10.48 7.61 -12.08
C ALA A 170 -9.16 7.27 -11.38
N ALA A 171 -8.15 8.08 -11.65
CA ALA A 171 -6.78 7.86 -11.21
C ALA A 171 -6.68 7.83 -9.69
N TRP A 172 -5.94 6.86 -9.16
CA TRP A 172 -5.72 6.73 -7.71
C TRP A 172 -6.99 6.51 -6.87
N CYS A 173 -8.09 6.09 -7.52
CA CYS A 173 -9.31 5.67 -6.83
C CYS A 173 -9.05 4.44 -5.95
N LEU A 174 -9.60 4.48 -4.75
CA LEU A 174 -9.54 3.37 -3.80
C LEU A 174 -10.77 2.48 -4.01
N LEU A 175 -10.54 1.18 -4.19
CA LEU A 175 -11.58 0.18 -4.41
C LEU A 175 -11.45 -0.92 -3.35
N THR A 176 -12.56 -1.29 -2.73
CA THR A 176 -12.63 -2.39 -1.77
C THR A 176 -13.51 -3.51 -2.30
N VAL A 177 -13.18 -4.74 -1.88
CA VAL A 177 -13.98 -5.94 -2.11
C VAL A 177 -14.45 -6.45 -0.76
N SER A 178 -15.75 -6.65 -0.60
CA SER A 178 -16.34 -7.31 0.56
C SER A 178 -17.03 -8.62 0.20
N ILE A 179 -16.99 -9.57 1.13
CA ILE A 179 -17.74 -10.84 1.10
C ILE A 179 -18.49 -10.90 2.42
N ASP A 180 -19.80 -11.12 2.37
CA ASP A 180 -20.68 -11.09 3.55
C ASP A 180 -20.53 -9.79 4.38
N LYS A 181 -20.41 -8.64 3.69
CA LYS A 181 -20.18 -7.30 4.27
C LYS A 181 -18.85 -7.12 5.00
N ILE A 182 -17.95 -8.09 4.89
CA ILE A 182 -16.61 -8.04 5.47
C ILE A 182 -15.63 -7.68 4.36
N VAL A 183 -14.89 -6.58 4.51
CA VAL A 183 -13.85 -6.18 3.54
C VAL A 183 -12.75 -7.24 3.53
N ARG A 184 -12.54 -7.87 2.37
CA ARG A 184 -11.51 -8.90 2.16
C ARG A 184 -10.30 -8.38 1.42
N GLY A 185 -10.46 -7.35 0.60
CA GLY A 185 -9.37 -6.80 -0.20
C GLY A 185 -9.51 -5.31 -0.45
N VAL A 186 -8.37 -4.66 -0.64
CA VAL A 186 -8.27 -3.24 -0.97
C VAL A 186 -7.28 -3.09 -2.13
N GLY A 187 -7.64 -2.28 -3.12
CA GLY A 187 -6.74 -1.91 -4.22
C GLY A 187 -6.82 -0.42 -4.51
N VAL A 188 -5.77 0.08 -5.15
CA VAL A 188 -5.65 1.47 -5.59
C VAL A 188 -5.40 1.46 -7.09
N ALA A 189 -6.21 2.24 -7.82
CA ALA A 189 -6.06 2.41 -9.25
C ALA A 189 -4.77 3.16 -9.59
N ASP A 190 -4.14 2.84 -10.73
CA ASP A 190 -3.03 3.66 -11.25
C ASP A 190 -3.52 4.96 -11.89
N LYS A 191 -2.59 5.73 -12.47
CA LYS A 191 -2.91 6.99 -13.17
C LYS A 191 -3.82 6.80 -14.40
N GLU A 192 -3.88 5.60 -14.96
CA GLU A 192 -4.78 5.23 -16.06
C GLU A 192 -6.09 4.59 -15.58
N GLY A 193 -6.36 4.62 -14.27
CA GLY A 193 -7.58 4.08 -13.67
C GLY A 193 -7.60 2.55 -13.56
N ARG A 194 -6.50 1.85 -13.85
CA ARG A 194 -6.46 0.39 -13.79
C ARG A 194 -6.20 -0.06 -12.35
N VAL A 195 -6.98 -1.02 -11.86
CA VAL A 195 -6.86 -1.54 -10.50
C VAL A 195 -6.83 -3.07 -10.52
N VAL A 196 -6.04 -3.64 -9.60
CA VAL A 196 -6.10 -5.04 -9.23
C VAL A 196 -6.25 -5.15 -7.72
N ILE A 197 -7.23 -5.93 -7.28
CA ILE A 197 -7.44 -6.29 -5.88
C ILE A 197 -7.11 -7.77 -5.76
N ILE A 198 -6.16 -8.08 -4.89
CA ILE A 198 -5.71 -9.45 -4.63
C ILE A 198 -5.93 -9.71 -3.14
N PHE A 199 -6.62 -10.79 -2.81
CA PHE A 199 -6.94 -11.13 -1.42
C PHE A 199 -7.06 -12.64 -1.24
N PRO A 200 -6.81 -13.19 -0.05
CA PRO A 200 -6.94 -14.62 0.18
C PRO A 200 -8.39 -15.04 -0.06
N TYR A 201 -8.59 -16.21 -0.69
CA TYR A 201 -9.94 -16.78 -0.75
C TYR A 201 -10.48 -16.99 0.67
N PRO A 202 -11.77 -16.72 0.92
CA PRO A 202 -12.39 -17.06 2.20
C PRO A 202 -12.32 -18.56 2.46
N GLU A 203 -12.58 -18.94 3.72
CA GLU A 203 -12.81 -20.35 4.05
C GLU A 203 -13.85 -20.97 3.11
N ARG A 204 -13.57 -22.18 2.64
CA ARG A 204 -14.49 -22.90 1.77
C ARG A 204 -15.80 -23.13 2.52
N PRO A 205 -16.96 -22.90 1.90
CA PRO A 205 -18.22 -23.36 2.46
C PRO A 205 -18.08 -24.83 2.83
N ARG A 206 -18.38 -25.18 4.10
CA ARG A 206 -18.26 -26.57 4.56
C ARG A 206 -19.13 -27.44 3.64
N PRO A 207 -18.57 -28.52 3.06
CA PRO A 207 -19.37 -29.39 2.23
C PRO A 207 -20.54 -29.91 3.06
N VAL A 208 -21.76 -29.68 2.58
CA VAL A 208 -22.91 -30.44 3.06
C VAL A 208 -22.60 -31.89 2.72
N LEU A 209 -22.78 -32.82 3.67
CA LEU A 209 -22.53 -34.27 3.50
C LEU A 209 -23.53 -34.92 2.53
N THR A 210 -23.79 -34.30 1.39
CA THR A 210 -24.60 -34.80 0.30
C THR A 210 -23.65 -35.23 -0.81
N SER A 211 -23.61 -36.53 -1.11
CA SER A 211 -22.95 -37.04 -2.31
C SER A 211 -23.64 -36.48 -3.56
N PRO A 212 -22.91 -36.02 -4.58
CA PRO A 212 -21.45 -36.04 -4.73
C PRO A 212 -20.75 -34.81 -4.12
N LEU A 213 -19.51 -34.98 -3.68
CA LEU A 213 -18.64 -33.89 -3.25
C LEU A 213 -18.40 -32.91 -4.41
N SER A 214 -18.65 -31.61 -4.20
CA SER A 214 -18.27 -30.57 -5.16
C SER A 214 -16.77 -30.61 -5.46
N ALA A 215 -16.38 -30.41 -6.72
CA ALA A 215 -14.97 -30.36 -7.08
C ALA A 215 -14.31 -29.14 -6.42
N ILE A 216 -13.00 -29.22 -6.14
CA ILE A 216 -12.23 -28.16 -5.46
C ILE A 216 -12.32 -26.80 -6.19
N ASN A 217 -12.64 -26.80 -7.49
CA ASN A 217 -12.71 -25.59 -8.31
C ASN A 217 -14.13 -25.02 -8.44
N ASP A 218 -15.15 -25.64 -7.85
CA ASP A 218 -16.54 -25.20 -8.01
C ASP A 218 -16.96 -24.12 -7.00
N PHE A 219 -16.07 -23.73 -6.09
CA PHE A 219 -16.40 -22.75 -5.06
C PHE A 219 -16.51 -21.35 -5.65
N ARG A 220 -17.61 -20.70 -5.26
CA ARG A 220 -18.00 -19.37 -5.68
C ARG A 220 -18.35 -18.53 -4.47
N TRP A 221 -18.03 -17.25 -4.54
CA TRP A 221 -18.37 -16.28 -3.51
C TRP A 221 -18.95 -15.03 -4.15
N ASN A 222 -20.08 -14.57 -3.62
CA ASN A 222 -20.62 -13.27 -3.98
C ASN A 222 -19.75 -12.18 -3.37
N ILE A 223 -19.39 -11.20 -4.19
CA ILE A 223 -18.61 -10.04 -3.78
C ILE A 223 -19.42 -8.76 -3.96
N GLU A 224 -19.12 -7.79 -3.12
CA GLU A 224 -19.58 -6.41 -3.24
C GLU A 224 -18.36 -5.53 -3.47
N LEU A 225 -18.50 -4.55 -4.35
CA LEU A 225 -17.47 -3.53 -4.59
C LEU A 225 -17.93 -2.20 -4.01
N ALA A 226 -17.04 -1.52 -3.32
CA ALA A 226 -17.22 -0.11 -2.96
C ALA A 226 -16.05 0.70 -3.47
N ALA A 227 -16.35 1.81 -4.14
CA ALA A 227 -15.37 2.74 -4.67
C ALA A 227 -15.37 4.02 -3.83
N TYR A 228 -14.19 4.60 -3.70
CA TYR A 228 -13.93 5.81 -2.93
C TYR A 228 -13.08 6.71 -3.80
N TYR A 229 -13.61 7.88 -4.13
CA TYR A 229 -13.00 8.75 -5.12
C TYR A 229 -13.30 10.22 -4.86
N VAL A 230 -12.24 11.04 -4.86
CA VAL A 230 -12.36 12.50 -4.85
C VAL A 230 -12.00 13.02 -6.24
N PRO A 231 -12.96 13.55 -7.01
CA PRO A 231 -12.73 13.97 -8.38
C PRO A 231 -11.82 15.20 -8.41
N GLN A 232 -10.86 15.20 -9.33
CA GLN A 232 -10.00 16.36 -9.56
C GLN A 232 -10.59 17.25 -10.66
N PRO A 233 -10.45 18.59 -10.56
CA PRO A 233 -10.82 19.50 -11.65
C PRO A 233 -10.23 19.06 -12.99
N ALA A 234 -10.96 19.31 -14.10
CA ALA A 234 -10.53 18.96 -15.46
C ALA A 234 -9.14 19.52 -15.86
N THR A 235 -8.73 20.61 -15.23
CA THR A 235 -7.45 21.29 -15.48
C THR A 235 -6.26 20.67 -14.77
N ILE A 236 -6.49 19.77 -13.81
CA ILE A 236 -5.43 19.14 -13.01
C ILE A 236 -5.20 17.73 -13.55
N LEU A 237 -3.96 17.47 -13.98
CA LEU A 237 -3.53 16.12 -14.35
C LEU A 237 -3.23 15.32 -13.09
N ALA A 238 -3.58 14.02 -13.12
CA ALA A 238 -3.24 13.11 -12.05
C ALA A 238 -1.71 13.04 -11.88
N PRO A 239 -1.18 13.11 -10.64
CA PRO A 239 0.26 13.06 -10.40
C PRO A 239 0.81 11.67 -10.75
N ASP A 240 2.05 11.60 -11.25
CA ASP A 240 2.74 10.32 -11.50
C ASP A 240 3.07 9.56 -10.21
N ILE A 241 3.27 10.30 -9.11
CA ILE A 241 3.44 9.74 -7.77
C ILE A 241 2.46 10.44 -6.81
N PRO A 242 1.35 9.80 -6.44
CA PRO A 242 0.33 10.38 -5.58
C PRO A 242 0.79 10.46 -4.11
N ASP A 243 0.13 11.31 -3.34
CA ASP A 243 0.28 11.31 -1.89
C ASP A 243 -0.55 10.19 -1.27
N LEU A 244 0.09 9.31 -0.50
CA LEU A 244 -0.53 8.13 0.09
C LEU A 244 -1.62 8.50 1.11
N ALA A 245 -1.43 9.57 1.89
CA ALA A 245 -2.45 10.03 2.83
C ALA A 245 -3.65 10.60 2.09
N ALA A 246 -3.44 11.29 0.96
CA ALA A 246 -4.53 11.75 0.10
C ALA A 246 -5.29 10.58 -0.54
N ILE A 247 -4.60 9.52 -0.99
CA ILE A 247 -5.25 8.29 -1.51
C ILE A 247 -6.15 7.68 -0.46
N LEU A 248 -5.58 7.45 0.73
CA LEU A 248 -6.26 6.75 1.79
C LEU A 248 -7.36 7.59 2.44
N GLY A 249 -7.21 8.91 2.48
CA GLY A 249 -8.27 9.84 2.88
C GLY A 249 -9.51 9.81 1.98
N GLN A 250 -9.43 9.26 0.75
CA GLN A 250 -10.61 9.09 -0.09
C GLN A 250 -11.65 8.14 0.54
N SER A 251 -11.29 7.31 1.52
CA SER A 251 -12.23 6.42 2.22
C SER A 251 -13.43 7.14 2.83
N ASP A 252 -13.30 8.44 3.11
CA ASP A 252 -14.37 9.29 3.64
C ASP A 252 -15.28 9.87 2.52
N SER A 253 -15.02 9.53 1.25
CA SER A 253 -15.71 10.00 0.05
C SER A 253 -16.19 8.82 -0.82
N PRO A 254 -17.20 8.06 -0.37
CA PRO A 254 -17.76 6.97 -1.15
C PRO A 254 -18.39 7.49 -2.45
N CYS A 255 -18.23 6.73 -3.53
CA CYS A 255 -18.82 7.05 -4.83
C CYS A 255 -19.65 5.86 -5.36
N THR A 256 -20.60 6.16 -6.23
CA THR A 256 -21.47 5.14 -6.82
C THR A 256 -20.78 4.49 -8.01
N ILE A 257 -20.78 3.15 -8.06
CA ILE A 257 -20.32 2.39 -9.21
C ILE A 257 -21.48 2.22 -10.20
N PHE A 258 -21.26 2.56 -11.48
CA PHE A 258 -22.30 2.51 -12.52
C PHE A 258 -21.95 1.54 -13.65
N PRO A 259 -22.91 0.75 -14.17
CA PRO A 259 -24.22 0.49 -13.57
C PRO A 259 -24.06 -0.18 -12.21
N GLU A 260 -25.10 -0.17 -11.38
CA GLU A 260 -25.10 -0.95 -10.14
C GLU A 260 -24.80 -2.41 -10.50
N THR A 261 -23.59 -2.86 -10.16
CA THR A 261 -23.16 -4.24 -10.40
C THR A 261 -23.85 -5.13 -9.39
N SER A 262 -25.11 -5.50 -9.70
CA SER A 262 -25.86 -6.46 -8.92
C SER A 262 -25.29 -7.85 -9.20
N GLN A 263 -24.79 -8.51 -8.14
CA GLN A 263 -24.26 -9.88 -8.13
C GLN A 263 -22.96 -10.07 -8.92
N LEU A 264 -21.84 -9.64 -8.33
CA LEU A 264 -20.52 -10.05 -8.78
C LEU A 264 -20.12 -11.34 -8.06
N GLU A 265 -19.61 -12.32 -8.80
CA GLU A 265 -19.20 -13.61 -8.25
C GLU A 265 -17.74 -13.90 -8.61
N ILE A 266 -16.94 -14.29 -7.63
CA ILE A 266 -15.58 -14.81 -7.85
C ILE A 266 -15.61 -16.33 -7.81
N GLU A 267 -14.84 -16.97 -8.69
CA GLU A 267 -14.65 -18.42 -8.72
C GLU A 267 -13.24 -18.78 -8.27
N TYR A 268 -13.09 -19.92 -7.59
CA TYR A 268 -11.79 -20.39 -7.15
C TYR A 268 -10.80 -20.58 -8.32
N GLY A 269 -9.60 -20.03 -8.18
CA GLY A 269 -8.53 -20.12 -9.19
C GLY A 269 -8.73 -19.26 -10.43
N LYS A 270 -9.83 -18.47 -10.53
CA LYS A 270 -10.09 -17.59 -11.68
C LYS A 270 -10.05 -16.12 -11.28
N SER A 271 -9.52 -15.29 -12.18
CA SER A 271 -9.60 -13.84 -12.04
C SER A 271 -10.95 -13.32 -12.55
N LEU A 272 -11.60 -12.47 -11.76
CA LEU A 272 -12.79 -11.73 -12.16
C LEU A 272 -12.37 -10.38 -12.77
N THR A 273 -12.86 -10.07 -13.97
CA THR A 273 -12.74 -8.73 -14.56
C THR A 273 -14.10 -8.05 -14.52
N VAL A 274 -14.19 -6.92 -13.83
CA VAL A 274 -15.42 -6.17 -13.62
C VAL A 274 -15.47 -4.99 -14.58
N ARG A 275 -16.60 -4.80 -15.24
CA ARG A 275 -16.87 -3.76 -16.23
C ARG A 275 -18.35 -3.44 -16.26
N SER A 276 -18.67 -2.24 -16.74
CA SER A 276 -20.05 -1.81 -16.99
C SER A 276 -20.65 -2.52 -18.20
N GLN A 277 -21.98 -2.65 -18.24
CA GLN A 277 -22.69 -3.19 -19.40
C GLN A 277 -22.32 -2.40 -20.66
N ASP A 278 -22.03 -3.11 -21.75
CA ASP A 278 -21.63 -2.54 -23.05
C ASP A 278 -20.36 -1.66 -23.05
N SER A 279 -19.55 -1.71 -21.98
CA SER A 279 -18.28 -1.00 -21.87
C SER A 279 -17.12 -1.93 -21.51
N SER A 280 -15.89 -1.46 -21.75
CA SER A 280 -14.67 -2.07 -21.21
C SER A 280 -14.25 -1.47 -19.86
N PHE A 281 -14.94 -0.41 -19.43
CA PHE A 281 -14.64 0.34 -18.22
C PHE A 281 -15.70 0.11 -17.17
N LEU A 282 -15.33 0.29 -15.90
CA LEU A 282 -16.23 0.43 -14.78
C LEU A 282 -16.35 1.92 -14.45
N PHE A 283 -17.56 2.46 -14.47
CA PHE A 283 -17.74 3.89 -14.23
C PHE A 283 -17.94 4.18 -12.75
N VAL A 284 -17.34 5.27 -12.26
CA VAL A 284 -17.58 5.83 -10.93
C VAL A 284 -18.27 7.18 -11.06
N ASN A 285 -19.25 7.43 -10.20
CA ASN A 285 -19.97 8.69 -10.14
C ASN A 285 -19.88 9.26 -8.72
N THR A 286 -19.37 10.47 -8.62
CA THR A 286 -19.26 11.19 -7.34
C THR A 286 -20.61 11.84 -7.05
N VAL A 287 -21.14 11.63 -5.84
CA VAL A 287 -22.42 12.18 -5.39
C VAL A 287 -22.33 13.69 -5.24
#